data_AF-A0A7R9QYS8-F1
#
_entry.id   AF-A0A7R9QYS8-F1
#
_cell.length_a   1.000
_cell.length_b   1.000
_cell.length_c   1.000
_cell.angle_alpha   90.00
_cell.angle_beta   90.00
_cell.angle_gamma   90.00
#
_symmetry.space_group_name_H-M   'P 1'
#
loop_
_entity.id
_entity.type
_entity.pdbx_description
1 polymer ?
#
loop_
_entity_poly.entity_id
_entity_poly.type
_entity_poly.pdbx_seq_one_letter_code
_entity_poly.pdbx_strand_id
1 'polypeptide(L)' 'MTEDLAKRVAAYKAVDNHVKNGHIVGIGSGTTIKHAIRRIKQNQLDVKCIAISLEVSYLTLNTRIF' A
#
# COMPACT_ATOMS: atom_id res chain seq x y z
N MET A 1 15.45 16.60 3.68
CA MET A 1 14.49 15.74 2.97
C MET A 1 13.12 16.39 3.06
N THR A 2 12.31 16.38 2.00
CA THR A 2 10.92 16.87 2.07
C THR A 2 10.03 15.81 2.72
N GLU A 3 8.95 16.25 3.37
CA GLU A 3 8.01 15.37 4.10
C GLU A 3 7.47 14.24 3.20
N ASP A 4 7.12 14.57 1.96
CA ASP A 4 6.61 13.61 0.97
C ASP A 4 7.64 12.54 0.59
N LEU A 5 8.91 12.93 0.46
CA LEU A 5 10.00 11.99 0.17
C LEU A 5 10.18 10.99 1.32
N ALA A 6 10.09 11.46 2.57
CA ALA A 6 10.19 10.60 3.76
C ALA A 6 9.03 9.59 3.80
N LYS A 7 7.79 10.05 3.58
CA LYS A 7 6.60 9.19 3.50
C LYS A 7 6.74 8.13 2.41
N ARG A 8 7.20 8.52 1.22
CA ARG A 8 7.42 7.60 0.10
C ARG A 8 8.46 6.54 0.45
N VAL A 9 9.62 6.92 0.97
CA VAL A 9 10.70 5.97 1.30
C VAL A 9 10.26 5.00 2.39
N ALA A 10 9.58 5.48 3.43
CA ALA A 10 9.06 4.63 4.50
C ALA A 10 8.05 3.61 3.96
N ALA A 11 7.07 4.07 3.16
CA ALA A 11 6.08 3.21 2.54
C ALA A 11 6.70 2.17 1.59
N TYR A 12 7.70 2.55 0.81
CA TYR A 12 8.35 1.64 -0.15
C TYR A 12 9.12 0.55 0.58
N LYS A 13 9.92 0.92 1.59
CA LYS A 13 10.64 -0.06 2.42
C LYS A 13 9.69 -1.02 3.14
N ALA A 14 8.55 -0.52 3.63
CA ALA A 14 7.57 -1.37 4.30
C ALA A 14 7.03 -2.46 3.36
N VAL A 15 6.69 -2.09 2.12
CA VAL A 15 6.21 -3.04 1.11
C VAL A 15 7.32 -4.01 0.70
N ASP A 16 8.49 -3.49 0.34
CA ASP A 16 9.59 -4.30 -0.19
C ASP A 16 10.11 -5.33 0.84
N ASN A 17 10.08 -4.99 2.12
CA ASN A 17 10.63 -5.86 3.17
C ASN A 17 9.60 -6.84 3.75
N HIS A 18 8.31 -6.50 3.74
CA HIS A 18 7.32 -7.21 4.56
C HIS A 18 6.11 -7.75 3.77
N VAL A 19 5.88 -7.31 2.54
CA VAL A 19 4.73 -7.74 1.74
C VAL A 19 5.17 -8.72 0.66
N LYS A 20 4.49 -9.86 0.57
CA LYS A 20 4.75 -10.93 -0.41
C LYS A 20 3.43 -11.43 -0.99
N ASN A 21 3.51 -12.13 -2.12
CA ASN A 21 2.34 -12.73 -2.76
C ASN A 21 1.61 -13.68 -1.80
N GLY A 22 0.28 -13.69 -1.87
CA GLY A 22 -0.61 -14.48 -1.01
C GLY A 22 -0.82 -13.90 0.39
N HIS A 23 -0.19 -12.78 0.75
CA HIS A 23 -0.43 -12.15 2.04
C HIS A 23 -1.80 -11.45 2.09
N ILE A 24 -2.40 -11.46 3.29
CA ILE A 24 -3.51 -10.58 3.66
C ILE A 24 -2.93 -9.38 4.39
N VAL A 25 -3.12 -8.18 3.83
CA VAL A 25 -2.49 -6.94 4.31
C VAL A 25 -3.55 -5.98 4.85
N GLY A 26 -3.40 -5.57 6.11
CA GLY A 26 -4.18 -4.49 6.69
C GLY A 26 -3.71 -3.14 6.14
N ILE A 27 -4.63 -2.36 5.55
CA ILE A 27 -4.34 -1.06 4.95
C ILE A 27 -4.92 0.04 5.84
N GLY A 28 -4.01 0.83 6.44
CA GLY A 28 -4.35 1.99 7.25
C GLY A 28 -4.77 3.22 6.44
N SER A 29 -5.09 4.32 7.12
CA SER A 29 -5.44 5.61 6.51
C SER A 29 -4.25 6.59 6.49
N GLY A 30 -4.36 7.63 5.64
CA GLY A 30 -3.41 8.74 5.59
C GLY A 30 -2.74 8.92 4.22
N THR A 31 -1.90 9.95 4.10
CA THR A 31 -1.23 10.28 2.84
C THR A 31 -0.11 9.30 2.50
N THR A 32 0.53 8.70 3.51
CA THR A 32 1.64 7.74 3.34
C THR A 32 1.21 6.46 2.63
N ILE A 33 0.00 5.96 2.88
CA ILE A 33 -0.47 4.67 2.33
C ILE A 33 -0.64 4.69 0.81
N LYS A 34 -0.87 5.88 0.23
CA LYS A 34 -0.94 6.08 -1.22
C LYS A 34 0.35 5.61 -1.91
N HIS A 35 1.50 5.83 -1.26
CA HIS A 35 2.78 5.37 -1.77
C HIS A 35 2.95 3.85 -1.62
N ALA A 36 2.44 3.25 -0.55
CA ALA A 36 2.51 1.81 -0.34
C ALA A 36 1.69 1.05 -1.40
N ILE A 37 0.44 1.48 -1.63
CA ILE A 37 -0.42 0.90 -2.68
C ILE A 37 0.23 1.04 -4.06
N ARG A 38 0.82 2.21 -4.34
CA ARG A 38 1.58 2.42 -5.57
C ARG A 38 2.74 1.44 -5.71
N ARG A 39 3.47 1.17 -4.62
CA ARG A 39 4.60 0.22 -4.62
C ARG A 39 4.15 -1.23 -4.82
N ILE A 40 3.07 -1.64 -4.16
CA ILE A 40 2.44 -2.96 -4.35
C ILE A 40 2.08 -3.16 -5.82
N LYS A 41 1.45 -2.15 -6.45
CA LYS A 41 1.10 -2.19 -7.88
C LYS A 41 2.33 -2.25 -8.79
N GLN A 42 3.37 -1.48 -8.49
CA GLN A 42 4.63 -1.50 -9.27
C GLN A 42 5.33 -2.85 -9.21
N ASN A 43 5.31 -3.50 -8.05
CA ASN A 43 5.92 -4.81 -7.85
C ASN A 43 5.00 -5.96 -8.33
N GLN A 44 3.78 -5.66 -8.81
CA GLN A 44 2.78 -6.64 -9.26
C GLN A 44 2.52 -7.73 -8.21
N LEU A 45 2.47 -7.32 -6.93
CA LEU A 45 2.23 -8.26 -5.85
C LEU A 45 0.75 -8.67 -5.82
N ASP A 46 0.52 -9.97 -5.71
CA ASP A 46 -0.80 -10.56 -5.54
C ASP A 46 -1.12 -10.67 -4.06
N VAL A 47 -1.86 -9.69 -3.52
CA VAL A 47 -2.18 -9.61 -2.09
C VAL A 47 -3.65 -9.28 -1.92
N LYS A 48 -4.21 -9.70 -0.79
CA LYS A 48 -5.57 -9.33 -0.40
C LYS A 48 -5.52 -8.22 0.63
N CYS A 49 -6.19 -7.11 0.37
CA CYS A 49 -6.17 -5.96 1.29
C CYS A 49 -7.44 -5.88 2.13
N ILE A 50 -7.29 -5.54 3.41
CA ILE A 50 -8.39 -5.19 4.32
C ILE A 50 -8.17 -3.75 4.77
N ALA A 51 -9.03 -2.85 4.34
CA ALA A 51 -8.91 -1.43 4.65
C ALA A 51 -9.71 -1.05 5.91
N ILE A 52 -9.18 -0.09 6.68
CA ILE A 52 -9.86 0.44 7.88
C ILE A 52 -10.92 1.51 7.57
N SER A 53 -10.84 2.18 6.41
CA SER A 53 -11.75 3.26 6.03
C SER A 53 -12.24 3.14 4.59
N LEU A 54 -13.42 3.69 4.32
CA LEU A 54 -14.02 3.68 2.98
C LEU A 54 -13.13 4.38 1.93
N GLU A 55 -12.53 5.52 2.26
CA GLU A 55 -11.61 6.24 1.37
C GLU A 55 -10.48 5.32 0.87
N VAL A 56 -9.89 4.57 1.79
CA VAL A 56 -8.78 3.66 1.51
C VAL A 56 -9.28 2.43 0.74
N SER A 57 -10.46 1.90 1.09
CA SER A 57 -11.10 0.85 0.31
C SER A 57 -11.21 1.26 -1.16
N TYR A 58 -11.80 2.43 -1.46
CA TYR A 58 -11.91 2.94 -2.84
C TYR A 58 -10.56 3.10 -3.54
N LEU A 59 -9.52 3.50 -2.80
CA LEU A 59 -8.17 3.58 -3.34
C LEU A 59 -7.60 2.20 -3.70
N THR A 60 -7.89 1.17 -2.91
CA THR A 60 -7.44 -0.22 -3.16
C THR A 60 -8.26 -0.96 -4.21
N LEU A 61 -9.55 -0.68 -4.36
CA LEU A 61 -10.44 -1.31 -5.35
C LEU A 61 -9.99 -1.12 -6.81
N ASN A 62 -9.30 -0.02 -7.10
CA ASN A 62 -8.78 0.30 -8.44
C ASN A 62 -7.44 -0.39 -8.76
N THR A 63 -6.96 -1.22 -7.85
CA THR A 63 -5.80 -2.08 -8.00
C THR A 63 -6.32 -3.51 -7.93
N ARG A 64 -6.01 -4.36 -8.91
CA ARG A 64 -6.37 -5.79 -8.91
C ARG A 64 -5.71 -6.48 -7.71
N ILE A 65 -6.37 -6.38 -6.57
CA ILE A 65 -5.96 -6.83 -5.24
C ILE A 65 -7.22 -7.51 -4.70
N PHE A 66 -7.44 -8.76 -5.09
CA PHE A 66 -8.57 -9.58 -4.64
C PHE A 66 -8.21 -11.06 -4.65
#